data_AF-A0A1S9TCM3-F1
#
_entry.id   AF-A0A1S9TCM3-F1
#
_cell.length_a   1.000
_cell.length_b   1.000
_cell.length_c   1.000
_cell.angle_alpha   90.00
_cell.angle_beta   90.00
_cell.angle_gamma   90.00
#
_symmetry.space_group_name_H-M   'P 1'
#
loop_
_entity.id
_entity.type
_entity.pdbx_description
1 polymer ?
#
loop_
_entity_poly.entity_id
_entity_poly.type
_entity_poly.pdbx_seq_one_letter_code
_entity_poly.pdbx_strand_id
1 'polypeptide(L)'
;MPRRRVSIPVYWGAIILDSFKHLQDNDFTGSDYKVLFFLCEHMNRENNHAYMRQKKIASDMKMDKGNISRSIKKLREKQLIVKAESGFMLNPHLFYVGKRDRDSRIKIRNEFDELIRRQGEEPRFNLNEDDYYLEDFTEPLEDDDDY
;
A
#
# COMPACT_ATOMS: atom_id res chain seq x y z
N MET A 1 -11.79 -24.49 37.58
CA MET A 1 -10.64 -24.59 36.64
C MET A 1 -10.49 -23.27 35.90
N PRO A 2 -9.29 -22.65 35.83
CA PRO A 2 -9.10 -21.44 35.05
C PRO A 2 -9.20 -21.77 33.56
N ARG A 3 -9.99 -21.01 32.80
CA ARG A 3 -10.07 -21.16 31.35
C ARG A 3 -8.70 -20.81 30.75
N ARG A 4 -8.09 -21.75 30.03
CA ARG A 4 -6.83 -21.53 29.30
C ARG A 4 -7.08 -20.43 28.27
N ARG A 5 -6.41 -19.28 28.41
CA ARG A 5 -6.46 -18.21 27.39
C ARG A 5 -5.76 -18.72 26.14
N VAL A 6 -6.48 -18.79 25.02
CA VAL A 6 -5.89 -19.02 23.70
C VAL A 6 -5.43 -17.65 23.19
N SER A 7 -4.13 -17.44 23.11
CA SER A 7 -3.55 -16.25 22.47
C SER A 7 -3.36 -16.54 20.98
N ILE A 8 -4.12 -15.86 20.13
CA ILE A 8 -3.91 -15.88 18.68
C ILE A 8 -2.96 -14.71 18.34
N PRO A 9 -1.82 -14.95 17.65
CA PRO A 9 -0.97 -13.86 17.21
C PRO A 9 -1.73 -12.99 16.21
N VAL A 10 -1.98 -11.73 16.57
CA VAL A 10 -2.68 -10.78 15.72
C VAL A 10 -1.72 -10.25 14.66
N TYR A 11 -2.14 -10.30 13.40
CA TYR A 11 -1.52 -9.54 12.32
C TYR A 11 -2.23 -8.19 12.24
N TRP A 12 -1.53 -7.11 12.55
CA TRP A 12 -2.08 -5.76 12.42
C TRP A 12 -1.25 -4.96 11.42
N GLY A 13 -1.95 -4.27 10.54
CA GLY A 13 -1.43 -3.18 9.73
C GLY A 13 -2.24 -1.94 10.04
N ALA A 14 -1.75 -0.79 9.59
CA ALA A 14 -2.46 0.47 9.71
C ALA A 14 -2.52 1.15 8.34
N ILE A 15 -3.57 1.94 8.17
CA ILE A 15 -3.79 2.79 7.01
C ILE A 15 -3.77 4.23 7.51
N ILE A 16 -3.03 5.10 6.82
CA ILE A 16 -3.07 6.53 7.10
C ILE A 16 -4.47 6.99 6.68
N LEU A 17 -5.22 7.65 7.57
CA LEU A 17 -6.62 7.99 7.29
C LEU A 17 -6.76 8.88 6.05
N ASP A 18 -5.81 9.78 5.82
CA ASP A 18 -5.78 10.62 4.61
C ASP A 18 -5.62 9.81 3.33
N SER A 19 -5.14 8.56 3.39
CA SER A 19 -5.12 7.68 2.21
C SER A 19 -6.51 7.42 1.64
N PHE A 20 -7.57 7.54 2.44
CA PHE A 20 -8.93 7.37 1.95
C PHE A 20 -9.35 8.45 0.95
N LYS A 21 -8.71 9.62 0.91
CA LYS A 21 -8.97 10.62 -0.13
C LYS A 21 -8.57 10.08 -1.52
N HIS A 22 -7.46 9.37 -1.60
CA HIS A 22 -6.97 8.73 -2.83
C HIS A 22 -7.71 7.43 -3.15
N LEU A 23 -8.28 6.76 -2.14
CA LEU A 23 -9.13 5.58 -2.32
C LEU A 23 -10.59 5.94 -2.66
N GLN A 24 -10.93 7.21 -2.83
CA GLN A 24 -12.25 7.64 -3.33
C GLN A 24 -12.23 7.95 -4.83
N ASP A 25 -11.13 7.65 -5.51
CA ASP A 25 -10.95 7.90 -6.94
C ASP A 25 -12.01 7.17 -7.77
N ASN A 26 -12.76 7.93 -8.59
CA ASN A 26 -13.82 7.43 -9.47
C ASN A 26 -13.31 6.48 -10.55
N ASP A 27 -12.00 6.46 -10.82
CA ASP A 27 -11.39 5.49 -11.72
C ASP A 27 -11.40 4.08 -11.12
N PHE A 28 -11.45 3.91 -9.80
CA PHE A 28 -11.43 2.59 -9.17
C PHE A 28 -12.78 1.88 -9.25
N THR A 29 -12.70 0.62 -9.65
CA THR A 29 -13.84 -0.31 -9.66
C THR A 29 -13.83 -1.19 -8.42
N GLY A 30 -14.94 -1.86 -8.13
CA GLY A 30 -15.00 -2.89 -7.09
C GLY A 30 -13.97 -4.02 -7.27
N SER A 31 -13.52 -4.30 -8.50
CA SER A 31 -12.44 -5.27 -8.75
C SER A 31 -11.09 -4.74 -8.28
N ASP A 32 -10.83 -3.44 -8.47
CA ASP A 32 -9.57 -2.81 -8.09
C ASP A 32 -9.39 -2.83 -6.56
N TYR A 33 -10.44 -2.50 -5.81
CA TYR A 33 -10.44 -2.60 -4.35
C TYR A 33 -10.25 -4.04 -3.86
N LYS A 34 -10.91 -5.03 -4.49
CA LYS A 34 -10.72 -6.44 -4.14
C LYS A 34 -9.27 -6.86 -4.32
N VAL A 35 -8.60 -6.44 -5.40
CA VAL A 35 -7.19 -6.76 -5.64
C VAL A 35 -6.29 -6.06 -4.62
N LEU A 36 -6.53 -4.78 -4.32
CA LEU A 36 -5.79 -4.05 -3.29
C LEU A 36 -5.91 -4.73 -1.93
N PHE A 37 -7.13 -5.03 -1.47
CA PHE A 37 -7.36 -5.66 -0.18
C PHE A 37 -6.79 -7.08 -0.11
N PHE A 38 -6.83 -7.83 -1.22
CA PHE A 38 -6.17 -9.13 -1.32
C PHE A 38 -4.64 -8.99 -1.14
N LEU A 39 -4.02 -7.97 -1.73
CA LEU A 39 -2.59 -7.70 -1.51
C LEU A 39 -2.30 -7.29 -0.06
N CYS A 40 -3.16 -6.46 0.56
CA CYS A 40 -3.04 -6.11 1.98
C CYS A 40 -3.11 -7.33 2.89
N GLU A 41 -4.02 -8.27 2.62
CA GLU A 41 -4.17 -9.52 3.37
C GLU A 41 -2.90 -10.39 3.29
N HIS A 42 -2.24 -10.40 2.13
CA HIS A 42 -1.04 -11.20 1.87
C HIS A 42 0.27 -10.43 2.08
N MET A 43 0.19 -9.22 2.63
CA MET A 43 1.33 -8.37 2.91
C MET A 43 2.21 -9.01 3.99
N ASN A 44 3.51 -9.02 3.76
CA ASN A 44 4.48 -9.56 4.71
C ASN A 44 4.56 -8.68 5.96
N ARG A 45 4.71 -9.33 7.12
CA ARG A 45 4.68 -8.70 8.44
C ARG A 45 5.88 -7.81 8.76
N GLU A 46 6.90 -7.83 7.91
CA GLU A 46 8.16 -7.17 8.19
C GLU A 46 8.48 -6.04 7.22
N ASN A 47 7.95 -6.06 5.99
CA ASN A 47 8.48 -5.22 4.91
C ASN A 47 7.47 -4.77 3.86
N ASN A 48 6.16 -4.85 4.11
CA ASN A 48 5.13 -4.39 3.16
C ASN A 48 5.08 -5.12 1.79
N HIS A 49 5.84 -6.20 1.60
CA HIS A 49 5.80 -6.97 0.35
C HIS A 49 4.69 -8.02 0.34
N ALA A 50 3.91 -8.08 -0.72
CA ALA A 50 3.07 -9.21 -1.09
C ALA A 50 3.82 -10.08 -2.13
N TYR A 51 4.37 -11.20 -1.68
CA TYR A 51 5.21 -12.09 -2.48
C TYR A 51 4.40 -13.00 -3.43
N MET A 52 3.67 -12.41 -4.36
CA MET A 52 2.73 -13.12 -5.23
C MET A 52 2.86 -12.72 -6.70
N ARG A 53 2.80 -13.72 -7.58
CA ARG A 53 2.72 -13.51 -9.04
C ARG A 53 1.27 -13.29 -9.45
N GLN A 54 1.02 -12.44 -10.45
CA GLN A 54 -0.34 -12.17 -10.95
C GLN A 54 -1.14 -13.43 -11.32
N LYS A 55 -0.48 -14.47 -11.85
CA LYS A 55 -1.14 -15.76 -12.16
C LYS A 55 -1.70 -16.44 -10.90
N LYS A 56 -0.99 -16.36 -9.78
CA LYS A 56 -1.43 -16.92 -8.49
C LYS A 56 -2.59 -16.09 -7.93
N ILE A 57 -2.47 -14.77 -7.97
CA ILE A 57 -3.55 -13.84 -7.57
C ILE A 57 -4.84 -14.16 -8.34
N ALA A 58 -4.77 -14.27 -9.67
CA ALA A 58 -5.91 -14.62 -10.52
C ALA A 58 -6.55 -15.95 -10.13
N SER A 59 -5.73 -16.97 -9.86
CA SER A 59 -6.20 -18.29 -9.42
C SER A 59 -6.90 -18.24 -8.07
N ASP A 60 -6.33 -17.54 -7.08
CA ASP A 60 -6.84 -17.49 -5.71
C ASP A 60 -8.13 -16.68 -5.62
N MET A 61 -8.19 -15.56 -6.34
CA MET A 61 -9.36 -14.70 -6.41
C MET A 61 -10.45 -15.23 -7.35
N LYS A 62 -10.18 -16.30 -8.11
CA LYS A 62 -11.07 -16.84 -9.16
C LYS A 62 -11.49 -15.75 -10.17
N MET A 63 -10.54 -14.90 -10.56
CA MET A 63 -10.71 -13.81 -11.52
C MET A 63 -9.86 -14.06 -12.76
N ASP A 64 -10.27 -13.56 -13.93
CA ASP A 64 -9.45 -13.67 -15.13
C ASP A 64 -8.15 -12.84 -14.99
N LYS A 65 -7.08 -13.35 -15.60
CA LYS A 65 -5.76 -12.71 -15.55
C LYS A 65 -5.79 -11.29 -16.13
N GLY A 66 -6.61 -11.03 -17.14
CA GLY A 66 -6.73 -9.70 -17.75
C GLY A 66 -7.25 -8.67 -16.76
N ASN A 67 -8.25 -9.03 -15.96
CA ASN A 67 -8.80 -8.17 -14.92
C ASN A 67 -7.78 -7.90 -13.82
N ILE A 68 -7.07 -8.94 -13.34
CA ILE A 68 -5.96 -8.76 -12.39
C ILE A 68 -4.88 -7.84 -12.96
N SER A 69 -4.46 -8.04 -14.22
CA SER A 69 -3.44 -7.19 -14.84
C SER A 69 -3.88 -5.73 -14.96
N ARG A 70 -5.15 -5.46 -15.29
CA ARG A 70 -5.71 -4.10 -15.34
C ARG A 70 -5.74 -3.46 -13.95
N SER A 71 -6.23 -4.15 -12.94
CA SER A 71 -6.26 -3.64 -11.57
C SER A 71 -4.85 -3.37 -11.04
N ILE A 72 -3.91 -4.30 -11.23
CA ILE A 72 -2.50 -4.10 -10.83
C ILE A 72 -1.88 -2.91 -11.55
N LYS A 73 -2.15 -2.73 -12.86
CA LYS A 73 -1.67 -1.58 -13.61
C LYS A 73 -2.18 -0.27 -12.98
N LYS A 74 -3.48 -0.17 -12.72
CA LYS A 74 -4.10 1.02 -12.12
C LYS A 74 -3.58 1.31 -10.72
N LEU A 75 -3.46 0.30 -9.86
CA LEU A 75 -2.90 0.44 -8.52
C LEU A 75 -1.43 0.94 -8.54
N ARG A 76 -0.66 0.56 -9.57
CA ARG A 76 0.70 1.05 -9.78
C ARG A 76 0.72 2.50 -10.28
N GLU A 77 -0.11 2.84 -11.26
CA GLU A 77 -0.23 4.20 -11.79
C GLU A 77 -0.64 5.20 -10.71
N LYS A 78 -1.47 4.79 -9.75
CA LYS A 78 -1.85 5.62 -8.59
C LYS A 78 -0.88 5.48 -7.41
N GLN A 79 0.24 4.78 -7.58
CA GLN A 79 1.28 4.49 -6.59
C GLN A 79 0.77 3.95 -5.24
N LEU A 80 -0.32 3.18 -5.24
CA LEU A 80 -0.76 2.42 -4.07
C LEU A 80 0.11 1.18 -3.84
N ILE A 81 0.70 0.65 -4.93
CA ILE A 81 1.66 -0.45 -4.92
C ILE A 81 2.78 -0.18 -5.92
N VAL A 82 3.91 -0.85 -5.75
CA VAL A 82 5.01 -0.88 -6.72
C VAL A 82 5.39 -2.31 -7.09
N LYS A 83 5.86 -2.53 -8.32
CA LYS A 83 6.38 -3.83 -8.73
C LYS A 83 7.73 -4.08 -8.03
N ALA A 84 7.84 -5.22 -7.36
CA ALA A 84 9.10 -5.72 -6.80
C ALA A 84 9.54 -7.02 -7.49
N GLU A 85 10.79 -7.42 -7.30
CA GLU A 85 11.40 -8.61 -7.91
C GLU A 85 10.50 -9.85 -7.72
N SER A 86 10.05 -10.09 -6.48
CA SER A 86 9.26 -11.27 -6.11
C SER A 86 7.79 -10.97 -5.81
N GLY A 87 7.20 -9.94 -6.42
CA GLY A 87 5.78 -9.63 -6.21
C GLY A 87 5.48 -8.15 -6.33
N PHE A 88 4.82 -7.62 -5.31
CA PHE A 88 4.47 -6.20 -5.20
C PHE A 88 4.77 -5.73 -3.78
N MET A 89 5.11 -4.46 -3.64
CA MET A 89 5.20 -3.81 -2.32
C MET A 89 4.07 -2.80 -2.21
N LEU A 90 3.34 -2.84 -1.10
CA LEU A 90 2.31 -1.84 -0.81
C LEU A 90 2.98 -0.56 -0.33
N ASN A 91 2.44 0.59 -0.74
CA ASN A 91 3.02 1.88 -0.43
C ASN A 91 3.03 2.15 1.10
N PRO A 92 4.21 2.16 1.76
CA PRO A 92 4.34 2.40 3.20
C PRO A 92 4.02 3.83 3.63
N HIS A 93 3.88 4.78 2.70
CA HIS A 93 3.34 6.11 2.99
C HIS A 93 1.82 6.10 3.21
N LEU A 94 1.12 5.04 2.77
CA LEU A 94 -0.34 4.92 2.81
C LEU A 94 -0.83 3.74 3.66
N PHE A 95 -0.19 2.59 3.51
CA PHE A 95 -0.48 1.35 4.23
C PHE A 95 0.81 0.91 4.88
N TYR A 96 0.90 0.79 6.20
CA TYR A 96 2.12 0.34 6.84
C TYR A 96 1.89 -0.88 7.71
N VAL A 97 2.83 -1.81 7.63
CA VAL A 97 2.92 -2.91 8.56
C VAL A 97 3.30 -2.41 9.94
N GLY A 98 2.69 -2.95 11.00
CA GLY A 98 2.74 -2.44 12.37
C GLY A 98 4.10 -2.46 13.08
N LYS A 99 5.11 -1.79 12.52
CA LYS A 99 6.47 -1.64 13.04
C LYS A 99 6.53 -0.54 14.09
N ARG A 100 7.09 -0.90 15.25
CA ARG A 100 7.16 0.00 16.41
C ARG A 100 8.24 1.06 16.28
N ASP A 101 9.39 0.72 15.71
CA ASP A 101 10.54 1.62 15.62
C ASP A 101 10.50 2.49 14.35
N ARG A 102 10.92 3.74 14.53
CA ARG A 102 10.90 4.78 13.49
C ARG A 102 11.85 4.46 12.34
N ASP A 103 13.06 3.99 12.65
CA ASP A 103 14.09 3.73 11.65
C ASP A 103 13.66 2.64 10.67
N SER A 104 13.00 1.58 11.15
CA SER A 104 12.42 0.55 10.28
C SER A 104 11.31 1.13 9.39
N ARG A 105 10.46 2.02 9.89
CA ARG A 105 9.41 2.66 9.08
C ARG A 105 10.00 3.56 7.99
N ILE A 106 11.03 4.33 8.31
CA ILE A 106 11.76 5.15 7.34
C ILE A 106 12.44 4.26 6.29
N LYS A 107 13.08 3.18 6.72
CA LYS A 107 13.76 2.24 5.81
C LYS A 107 12.80 1.62 4.80
N ILE A 108 11.62 1.19 5.25
CA ILE A 108 10.61 0.59 4.36
C ILE A 108 10.08 1.64 3.36
N ARG A 109 9.88 2.90 3.79
CA ARG A 109 9.54 4.01 2.88
C ARG A 109 10.60 4.27 1.82
N ASN A 110 11.85 4.40 2.24
CA ASN A 110 12.97 4.59 1.31
C ASN A 110 13.09 3.42 0.31
N GLU A 111 12.88 2.18 0.76
CA GLU A 111 12.87 1.01 -0.13
C GLU A 111 11.78 1.11 -1.21
N PHE A 112 10.57 1.52 -0.82
CA PHE A 112 9.48 1.74 -1.77
C PHE A 112 9.83 2.83 -2.79
N ASP A 113 10.35 3.96 -2.33
CA ASP A 113 10.73 5.08 -3.19
C ASP A 113 11.84 4.71 -4.17
N GLU A 114 12.84 3.93 -3.72
CA GLU A 114 13.87 3.40 -4.60
C GLU A 114 13.28 2.48 -5.69
N LEU A 115 12.29 1.66 -5.36
CA LEU A 115 11.62 0.80 -6.36
C LEU A 115 10.87 1.62 -7.41
N ILE A 116 10.26 2.73 -7.01
CA ILE A 116 9.61 3.69 -7.92
C ILE A 116 10.67 4.34 -8.84
N ARG A 117 11.75 4.89 -8.26
CA ARG A 117 12.83 5.54 -9.03
C ARG A 117 13.53 4.59 -10.00
N ARG A 118 13.73 3.32 -9.62
CA ARG A 118 14.28 2.28 -10.52
C ARG A 118 13.40 1.98 -11.73
N GLN A 119 12.11 2.34 -11.68
CA GLN A 119 11.16 2.22 -12.79
C GLN A 119 11.07 3.51 -13.64
N GLY A 120 11.85 4.55 -13.30
CA GLY A 120 11.87 5.82 -14.02
C GLY A 120 10.72 6.76 -13.64
N GLU A 121 10.11 6.55 -12.48
CA GLU A 121 9.04 7.37 -11.91
C GLU A 121 9.55 8.08 -10.64
N GLU A 122 8.86 9.13 -10.18
CA GLU A 122 9.16 9.80 -8.91
C GLU A 122 8.12 9.44 -7.84
N PRO A 123 8.50 9.29 -6.55
CA PRO A 123 7.54 9.05 -5.49
C PRO A 123 6.46 10.12 -5.42
N ARG A 124 5.19 9.72 -5.50
CA ARG A 124 4.02 10.60 -5.40
C ARG A 124 3.74 11.06 -3.97
N PHE A 125 3.98 10.17 -3.01
CA PHE A 125 3.58 10.40 -1.61
C PHE A 125 4.79 10.52 -0.72
N ASN A 126 4.73 11.44 0.24
CA ASN A 126 5.68 11.51 1.34
C ASN A 126 4.93 11.66 2.66
N LEU A 127 5.25 10.80 3.63
CA LEU A 127 4.59 10.80 4.94
C LEU A 127 5.61 11.33 5.93
N ASN A 128 5.37 12.52 6.45
CA ASN A 128 6.14 13.10 7.53
C ASN A 128 5.48 12.75 8.86
N GLU A 129 6.10 11.83 9.61
CA GLU A 129 5.59 11.41 10.93
C GLU A 129 5.86 12.44 12.04
N ASP A 130 6.82 13.36 11.85
CA ASP A 130 7.14 14.37 12.87
C ASP A 130 6.08 15.47 12.88
N ASP A 131 5.73 15.92 11.68
CA ASP A 131 4.82 17.05 11.47
C ASP A 131 3.38 16.59 11.17
N TYR A 132 3.14 15.27 11.09
CA TYR A 132 1.83 14.66 10.81
C TYR A 132 1.22 15.07 9.46
N TYR A 133 2.05 15.24 8.43
CA TYR A 133 1.60 15.55 7.07
C TYR A 133 1.82 14.38 6.11
N LEU A 134 0.83 14.15 5.24
CA LEU A 134 0.95 13.32 4.05
C LEU A 134 0.92 14.22 2.81
N GLU A 135 2.09 14.41 2.21
CA GLU A 135 2.27 15.15 0.97
C GLU A 135 1.87 14.27 -0.22
N ASP A 136 1.10 14.83 -1.16
CA ASP A 136 0.82 14.25 -2.48
C ASP A 136 1.33 15.23 -3.54
N PHE A 137 2.44 14.88 -4.20
CA PHE A 137 3.11 15.76 -5.17
C PHE A 137 2.41 15.85 -6.53
N THR A 138 1.22 15.24 -6.68
CA THR A 138 0.40 15.35 -7.90
C THR A 138 -0.74 16.35 -7.77
N GLU A 139 -1.10 16.73 -6.54
CA GLU A 139 -2.10 17.75 -6.31
C GLU A 139 -1.46 19.14 -6.37
N PRO A 140 -2.12 20.15 -6.95
CA PRO A 140 -1.66 21.52 -6.84
C PRO A 140 -1.63 21.92 -5.35
N LEU A 141 -0.69 22.80 -4.98
CA LEU A 141 -0.71 23.43 -3.66
C LEU A 141 -2.07 24.13 -3.52
N GLU A 142 -2.85 23.74 -2.52
CA GLU A 142 -3.99 24.54 -2.10
C GLU A 142 -3.41 25.86 -1.60
N ASP A 143 -3.67 26.96 -2.31
CA ASP A 143 -3.38 28.29 -1.79
C ASP A 143 -4.21 28.42 -0.50
N ASP A 144 -3.54 28.54 0.64
CA ASP A 144 -4.12 28.89 1.95
C ASP A 144 -4.64 30.35 1.90
N ASP A 145 -5.48 30.67 0.93
CA ASP A 145 -6.27 31.90 0.86
C ASP A 145 -7.69 31.55 1.30
N ASP A 146 -7.90 31.42 2.62
CA ASP A 146 -9.15 31.78 3.30
C ASP A 146 -9.09 31.38 4.80
N TYR A 147 -8.55 32.26 5.64
CA TYR A 147 -9.02 32.49 7.02
C TYR A 147 -8.75 33.92 7.50
#